data_AF-A0A7K3EGC6-F1
#
_entry.id   AF-A0A7K3EGC6-F1
#
_cell.length_a   1.000
_cell.length_b   1.000
_cell.length_c   1.000
_cell.angle_alpha   90.00
_cell.angle_beta   90.00
_cell.angle_gamma   90.00
#
_symmetry.space_group_name_H-M   'P 1'
#
loop_
_entity.id
_entity.type
_entity.pdbx_description
1 polymer ?
#
loop_
_entity_poly.entity_id
_entity_poly.type
_entity_poly.pdbx_seq_one_letter_code
_entity_poly.pdbx_strand_id
1 'polypeptide(L)'
;MSGPRLRSIGVDPATGREAFADTRPGGLLEALADMHALKAAAVLVTVVGAVLEAGKASDAELASFVPALYAALEECVGIMTGDRE
;
A
#
# COMPACT_ATOMS: atom_id res chain seq x y z
N MET A 1 13.43 -11.59 26.45
CA MET A 1 12.59 -12.52 25.66
C MET A 1 11.47 -11.71 25.02
N SER A 2 11.48 -11.50 23.70
CA SER A 2 10.39 -10.81 23.00
C SER A 2 9.18 -11.75 22.94
N GLY A 3 8.16 -11.47 23.75
CA GLY A 3 6.89 -12.20 23.67
C GLY A 3 6.19 -11.99 22.31
N PRO A 4 5.25 -12.88 21.93
CA PRO A 4 4.43 -12.71 20.73
C PRO A 4 3.69 -11.37 20.83
N ARG A 5 3.94 -10.42 19.92
CA ARG A 5 3.18 -9.16 19.88
C ARG A 5 1.88 -9.36 19.10
N LEU A 6 1.06 -10.28 19.59
CA LEU A 6 -0.33 -10.37 19.15
C LEU A 6 -1.02 -9.08 19.64
N ARG A 7 -1.49 -8.24 18.71
CA ARG A 7 -2.24 -7.02 19.02
C ARG A 7 -3.72 -7.28 18.84
N SER A 8 -4.54 -6.92 19.84
CA SER A 8 -5.99 -6.97 19.70
C SER A 8 -6.46 -6.03 18.58
N ILE A 9 -7.37 -6.50 17.74
CA ILE A 9 -8.01 -5.75 16.64
C ILE A 9 -9.46 -5.39 16.99
N GLY A 10 -10.01 -5.99 18.05
CA GLY A 10 -11.38 -5.75 18.49
C GLY A 10 -12.08 -7.04 18.93
N VAL A 11 -13.29 -6.88 19.47
CA VAL A 11 -14.13 -7.97 19.95
C VAL A 11 -15.29 -8.16 18.98
N ASP A 12 -15.52 -9.39 18.55
CA ASP A 12 -16.69 -9.77 17.76
C ASP A 12 -17.95 -9.64 18.64
N PRO A 13 -18.90 -8.73 18.31
CA PRO A 13 -20.09 -8.52 19.13
C PRO A 13 -21.06 -9.70 19.11
N ALA A 14 -20.99 -10.58 18.10
CA ALA A 14 -21.87 -11.75 17.99
C ALA A 14 -21.39 -12.93 18.86
N THR A 15 -20.07 -13.07 19.06
CA THR A 15 -19.49 -14.21 19.78
C THR A 15 -18.78 -13.83 21.07
N GLY A 16 -18.56 -12.53 21.32
CA GLY A 16 -17.81 -12.00 22.45
C GLY A 16 -16.31 -12.33 22.41
N ARG A 17 -15.80 -12.85 21.29
CA ARG A 17 -14.40 -13.27 21.16
C ARG A 17 -13.53 -12.12 20.69
N GLU A 18 -12.34 -12.01 21.28
CA GLU A 18 -11.34 -11.02 20.89
C GLU A 18 -10.49 -11.54 19.72
N ALA A 19 -10.35 -10.72 18.68
CA ALA A 19 -9.53 -10.99 17.50
C ALA A 19 -8.14 -10.37 17.68
N PHE A 20 -7.09 -11.10 17.28
CA PHE A 20 -5.71 -10.65 17.42
C PHE A 20 -4.96 -10.72 16.07
N ALA A 21 -4.13 -9.72 15.80
CA ALA A 21 -3.19 -9.67 14.67
C ALA A 21 -1.79 -10.10 15.13
N ASP A 22 -1.12 -10.96 14.36
CA ASP A 22 0.32 -11.18 14.48
C ASP A 22 1.07 -10.12 13.66
N THR A 23 1.65 -9.14 14.36
CA THR A 23 2.39 -8.03 13.75
C THR A 23 3.91 -8.20 13.89
N ARG A 24 4.40 -9.44 13.95
CA ARG A 24 5.85 -9.68 13.95
C ARG A 24 6.46 -9.24 12.61
N PRO A 25 7.65 -8.62 12.63
CA PRO A 25 8.40 -8.34 11.42
C PRO A 25 8.67 -9.62 10.61
N GLY A 26 8.53 -9.55 9.29
CA GLY A 26 8.59 -10.68 8.36
C GLY A 26 7.35 -11.59 8.37
N GLY A 27 6.28 -11.20 9.07
CA GLY A 27 5.05 -11.96 9.18
C GLY A 27 4.13 -11.83 7.96
N LEU A 28 3.04 -12.62 7.94
CA LEU A 28 2.08 -12.63 6.83
C LEU A 28 1.50 -11.25 6.50
N LEU A 29 1.21 -10.43 7.52
CA LEU A 29 0.65 -9.09 7.30
C LEU A 29 1.63 -8.16 6.58
N GLU A 30 2.91 -8.25 6.91
CA GLU A 30 3.97 -7.49 6.22
C GLU A 30 4.15 -8.00 4.78
N ALA A 31 4.16 -9.33 4.59
CA ALA A 31 4.23 -9.92 3.25
C ALA A 31 3.03 -9.54 2.35
N LEU A 32 1.83 -9.41 2.93
CA LEU A 32 0.64 -8.93 2.20
C LEU A 32 0.76 -7.44 1.86
N ALA A 33 1.25 -6.61 2.78
CA ALA A 33 1.51 -5.19 2.51
C ALA A 33 2.55 -5.03 1.38
N ASP A 34 3.63 -5.80 1.42
CA ASP A 34 4.65 -5.85 0.36
C ASP A 34 4.07 -6.29 -0.98
N MET A 35 3.18 -7.29 -0.97
CA MET A 35 2.49 -7.75 -2.19
C MET A 35 1.55 -6.68 -2.76
N HIS A 36 0.87 -5.91 -1.92
CA HIS A 36 0.04 -4.78 -2.36
C HIS A 36 0.90 -3.66 -2.96
N ALA A 37 2.02 -3.31 -2.31
CA ALA A 37 2.99 -2.35 -2.84
C ALA A 37 3.57 -2.82 -4.18
N LEU A 38 3.92 -4.11 -4.29
CA LEU A 38 4.42 -4.72 -5.52
C LEU A 38 3.37 -4.68 -6.65
N LYS A 39 2.10 -4.92 -6.34
CA LYS A 39 1.00 -4.83 -7.33
C LYS A 39 0.78 -3.40 -7.81
N ALA A 40 0.83 -2.42 -6.92
CA ALA A 40 0.73 -1.01 -7.28
C ALA A 40 1.92 -0.58 -8.16
N ALA A 41 3.14 -0.98 -7.78
CA ALA A 41 4.34 -0.73 -8.59
C ALA A 41 4.24 -1.36 -9.99
N ALA A 42 3.73 -2.58 -10.10
CA ALA A 42 3.54 -3.25 -11.40
C ALA A 42 2.55 -2.50 -12.30
N VAL A 43 1.46 -1.97 -11.75
CA VAL A 43 0.50 -1.14 -12.51
C VAL A 43 1.18 0.15 -12.99
N LEU A 44 1.94 0.82 -12.14
CA LEU A 44 2.67 2.03 -12.52
C LEU A 44 3.71 1.78 -13.61
N VAL A 45 4.48 0.71 -13.50
CA VAL A 45 5.42 0.27 -14.54
C VAL A 45 4.69 0.03 -15.86
N THR A 46 3.50 -0.58 -15.82
CA THR A 46 2.69 -0.83 -17.02
C THR A 46 2.20 0.47 -17.66
N VAL A 47 1.72 1.42 -16.86
CA VAL A 47 1.23 2.73 -17.36
C VAL A 47 2.37 3.54 -17.95
N VAL A 48 3.49 3.69 -17.22
CA VAL A 48 4.66 4.43 -17.69
C VAL A 48 5.29 3.74 -18.90
N GLY A 49 5.37 2.41 -18.89
CA GLY A 49 5.84 1.62 -20.03
C GLY A 49 4.97 1.83 -21.26
N ALA A 50 3.64 1.82 -21.12
CA ALA A 50 2.73 2.10 -22.24
C ALA A 50 2.90 3.53 -22.80
N VAL A 51 3.18 4.51 -21.94
CA VAL A 51 3.43 5.90 -22.35
C VAL A 51 4.76 6.03 -23.10
N LEU A 52 5.81 5.36 -22.62
CA LEU A 52 7.15 5.35 -23.24
C LEU A 52 7.20 4.55 -24.54
N GLU A 53 6.67 3.32 -24.55
CA GLU A 53 6.64 2.41 -25.72
C GLU A 53 5.74 2.95 -26.83
N ALA A 54 4.70 3.72 -26.51
CA ALA A 54 3.91 4.40 -27.53
C ALA A 54 4.70 5.51 -28.25
N GLY A 55 5.88 5.91 -27.77
CA GLY A 55 6.75 6.93 -28.40
C GLY A 55 6.09 8.30 -28.58
N LYS A 56 4.97 8.54 -27.88
CA LYS A 56 4.07 9.69 -28.09
C LYS A 56 4.16 10.75 -27.02
N ALA A 57 4.89 10.49 -25.94
CA ALA A 57 5.07 11.45 -24.86
C ALA A 57 6.54 11.86 -24.77
N SER A 58 6.77 13.15 -24.87
CA SER A 58 8.05 13.77 -24.54
C SER A 58 8.32 13.72 -23.03
N ASP A 59 9.59 13.86 -22.64
CA ASP A 59 9.99 13.95 -21.23
C ASP A 59 9.24 15.05 -20.47
N ALA A 60 8.87 16.15 -21.15
CA ALA A 60 8.08 17.24 -20.58
C ALA A 60 6.62 16.83 -20.29
N GLU A 61 6.01 16.03 -21.17
CA GLU A 61 4.65 15.52 -20.98
C GLU A 61 4.63 14.47 -19.87
N LEU A 62 5.63 13.59 -19.80
CA LEU A 62 5.81 12.65 -18.68
C LEU A 62 6.03 13.38 -17.35
N ALA A 63 6.89 14.41 -17.34
CA ALA A 63 7.13 15.23 -16.16
C ALA A 63 5.86 15.91 -15.65
N SER A 64 4.91 16.25 -16.54
CA SER A 64 3.62 16.84 -16.14
C SER A 64 2.71 15.88 -15.37
N PHE A 65 2.87 14.57 -15.55
CA PHE A 65 2.13 13.55 -14.80
C PHE A 65 2.70 13.28 -13.40
N VAL A 66 3.98 13.59 -13.18
CA VAL A 66 4.68 13.30 -11.92
C VAL A 66 4.00 13.94 -10.70
N PRO A 67 3.56 15.21 -10.70
CA PRO A 67 2.87 15.81 -9.55
C PRO A 67 1.53 15.15 -9.24
N ALA A 68 0.72 14.86 -10.27
CA ALA A 68 -0.58 14.21 -10.09
C ALA A 68 -0.44 12.77 -9.57
N LEU A 69 0.57 12.05 -10.09
CA LEU A 69 0.93 10.73 -9.62
C LEU A 69 1.44 10.75 -8.18
N TYR A 70 2.29 11.71 -7.83
CA TYR A 70 2.78 11.91 -6.47
C TYR A 70 1.62 12.16 -5.49
N ALA A 71 0.68 13.04 -5.84
CA ALA A 71 -0.49 13.33 -5.00
C ALA A 71 -1.39 12.10 -4.78
N ALA A 72 -1.65 11.32 -5.83
CA ALA A 72 -2.43 10.08 -5.72
C ALA A 72 -1.72 9.02 -4.86
N LEU A 73 -0.39 8.96 -4.91
CA LEU A 73 0.41 8.09 -4.05
C LEU A 73 0.41 8.56 -2.60
N GLU A 74 0.50 9.87 -2.34
CA GLU A 74 0.39 10.44 -0.99
C GLU A 74 -0.97 10.13 -0.36
N GLU A 75 -2.07 10.26 -1.12
CA GLU A 75 -3.41 9.89 -0.65
C GLU A 75 -3.51 8.39 -0.32
N CYS A 76 -2.99 7.52 -1.20
CA CYS A 76 -2.94 6.08 -0.93
C CYS A 76 -2.14 5.77 0.33
N VAL A 77 -0.99 6.42 0.53
CA VAL A 77 -0.17 6.28 1.72
C VAL A 77 -0.94 6.74 2.95
N GLY A 78 -1.61 7.89 2.92
CA GLY A 78 -2.43 8.40 4.02
C GLY A 78 -3.55 7.44 4.44
N ILE A 79 -4.23 6.83 3.46
CA ILE A 79 -5.25 5.79 3.70
C ILE A 79 -4.63 4.55 4.33
N MET A 80 -3.45 4.11 3.87
CA MET A 80 -2.75 2.92 4.37
C MET A 80 -2.11 3.14 5.75
N THR A 81 -1.64 4.34 6.06
CA THR A 81 -1.08 4.69 7.37
C THR A 81 -2.18 4.92 8.41
N GLY A 82 -3.44 4.97 7.99
CA GLY A 82 -4.59 5.02 8.88
C GLY A 82 -4.54 6.25 9.78
N ASP A 83 -4.40 7.44 9.18
CA ASP A 83 -4.65 8.69 9.91
C ASP A 83 -6.16 8.75 10.19
N ARG A 84 -6.54 8.07 11.27
CA ARG A 84 -7.79 8.27 11.98
C ARG A 84 -7.62 9.54 12.80
N GLU A 85 -8.23 10.63 12.35
CA GLU A 85 -8.92 11.50 13.30
C GLU A 85 -10.18 10.78 13.83
#